data_AF-A0AAW2J981-F1
#
_entry.id   AF-A0AAW2J981-F1
#
_cell.length_a   1.000
_cell.length_b   1.000
_cell.length_c   1.000
_cell.angle_alpha   90.00
_cell.angle_beta   90.00
_cell.angle_gamma   90.00
#
_symmetry.space_group_name_H-M   'P 1'
#
loop_
_entity.id
_entity.type
_entity.pdbx_description
1 polymer ?
#
loop_
_entity_poly.entity_id
_entity_poly.type
_entity_poly.pdbx_seq_one_letter_code
_entity_poly.pdbx_strand_id
1 'polypeptide(L)'
;MVAWNLVFQTPTTLPRKYLQRSSNRLFVNPVSACKLESISRNLTSLQACCVPRAVLSSSGPKTQNFQYCFTKSEDGLLLCEGVKVEEAMKVAEQSPFYLYSKPQITRNVKAYKEVLQGLDSIIGFPIQANDNLMILEHLQKLGCGAVLVSGNELDLALHAGFDPTRY
;
A
#
# COMPACT_ATOMS: atom_id res chain seq x y z
N MET A 1 11.29 22.82 11.22
CA MET A 1 11.18 21.37 11.52
C MET A 1 9.97 20.67 10.85
N VAL A 2 9.12 21.34 10.06
CA VAL A 2 7.83 20.79 9.60
C VAL A 2 7.89 20.01 8.26
N ALA A 3 8.95 20.17 7.46
CA ALA A 3 9.03 19.62 6.11
C ALA A 3 9.06 18.08 6.01
N TRP A 4 9.51 17.36 7.05
CA TRP A 4 9.62 15.89 7.03
C TRP A 4 8.28 15.14 7.00
N ASN A 5 7.17 15.84 7.27
CA ASN A 5 5.83 15.28 7.25
C ASN A 5 5.17 15.33 5.87
N LEU A 6 5.80 16.00 4.91
CA LEU A 6 5.30 16.16 3.56
C LEU A 6 6.18 15.35 2.60
N VAL A 7 5.54 14.56 1.74
CA VAL A 7 6.22 13.88 0.64
C VAL A 7 5.90 14.63 -0.65
N PHE A 8 6.96 15.04 -1.35
CA PHE A 8 6.88 15.72 -2.63
C PHE A 8 7.16 14.73 -3.76
N GLN A 9 6.40 14.83 -4.85
CA GLN A 9 6.68 14.09 -6.07
C GLN A 9 6.40 14.98 -7.28
N THR A 10 7.40 15.17 -8.13
CA THR A 10 7.23 15.89 -9.40
C THR A 10 6.72 14.92 -10.49
N PRO A 11 5.89 15.39 -11.43
CA PRO A 11 5.44 14.63 -12.58
C PRO A 11 6.53 14.67 -13.65
N THR A 12 7.66 14.03 -13.37
CA THR A 12 8.66 13.73 -14.40
C THR A 12 9.26 12.38 -14.10
N THR A 13 8.96 11.45 -15.00
CA THR A 13 9.49 10.09 -15.17
C THR A 13 10.25 9.54 -13.97
N LEU A 14 9.66 8.54 -13.29
CA LEU A 14 10.42 7.55 -12.53
C LEU A 14 11.75 7.32 -13.24
N PRO A 15 12.91 7.43 -12.57
CA PRO A 15 14.16 7.19 -13.23
C PRO A 15 14.09 5.79 -13.83
N ARG A 16 14.02 5.72 -15.16
CA ARG A 16 14.05 4.53 -16.01
C ARG A 16 15.36 3.73 -15.83
N LYS A 17 16.18 4.09 -14.83
CA LYS A 17 17.42 3.44 -14.44
C LYS A 17 17.18 2.06 -13.80
N TYR A 18 15.96 1.79 -13.32
CA TYR A 18 15.60 0.47 -12.80
C TYR A 18 14.98 -0.48 -13.84
N LEU A 19 14.78 -0.02 -15.08
CA LEU A 19 14.17 -0.79 -16.16
C LEU A 19 15.18 -1.44 -17.13
N GLN A 20 16.49 -1.28 -16.93
CA GLN A 20 17.48 -2.01 -17.73
C GLN A 20 17.84 -3.34 -17.09
N ARG A 21 16.97 -4.33 -17.27
CA ARG A 21 17.37 -5.72 -17.16
C ARG A 21 18.21 -6.06 -18.38
N SER A 22 19.52 -6.21 -18.18
CA SER A 22 20.42 -6.86 -19.14
C SER A 22 19.76 -8.15 -19.62
N SER A 23 19.67 -8.31 -20.95
CA SER A 23 19.22 -9.52 -21.63
C SER A 23 20.19 -10.69 -21.37
N ASN A 24 20.30 -11.14 -20.12
CA ASN A 24 20.83 -12.46 -19.83
C ASN A 24 19.67 -13.42 -20.03
N ARG A 25 19.65 -13.97 -21.24
CA ARG A 25 18.82 -15.04 -21.76
C ARG A 25 18.91 -16.25 -20.80
N LEU A 26 18.14 -16.24 -19.73
CA LEU A 26 17.89 -17.43 -18.92
C LEU A 26 16.99 -18.35 -19.76
N PHE A 27 17.58 -19.44 -20.24
CA PHE A 27 16.86 -20.56 -20.81
C PHE A 27 15.78 -21.02 -19.82
N VAL A 28 14.53 -20.72 -20.13
CA VAL A 28 13.38 -21.42 -19.55
C VAL A 28 13.39 -22.84 -20.10
N ASN A 29 13.78 -23.80 -19.26
CA ASN A 29 13.53 -25.21 -19.57
C ASN A 29 12.01 -25.41 -19.67
N PRO A 30 11.51 -26.11 -20.70
CA PRO A 30 10.08 -26.38 -20.81
C PRO A 30 9.61 -27.17 -19.59
N VAL A 31 8.63 -26.62 -18.87
CA VAL A 31 7.90 -27.34 -17.82
C VAL A 31 7.32 -28.58 -18.47
N SER A 32 7.78 -29.75 -18.02
CA SER A 32 7.24 -31.04 -18.47
C SER A 32 5.79 -31.13 -18.02
N ALA A 33 4.89 -31.46 -18.94
CA ALA A 33 3.47 -31.62 -18.67
C ALA A 33 3.24 -32.63 -17.54
N CYS A 34 2.70 -32.17 -16.40
CA CYS A 34 2.20 -33.06 -15.36
C CYS A 34 1.03 -33.88 -15.91
N LYS A 35 1.24 -35.20 -16.06
CA LYS A 35 0.18 -36.16 -16.31
C LYS A 35 -0.76 -36.18 -15.11
N LEU A 36 -2.03 -35.85 -15.34
CA LEU A 36 -3.10 -36.06 -14.37
C LEU A 36 -3.38 -37.57 -14.29
N GLU A 37 -2.95 -38.22 -13.21
CA GLU A 37 -3.46 -39.54 -12.86
C GLU A 37 -4.80 -39.37 -12.12
N SER A 38 -5.80 -40.14 -12.54
CA SER A 38 -7.15 -40.14 -12.01
C SER A 38 -7.16 -40.73 -10.59
N ILE A 39 -7.10 -39.89 -9.58
CA ILE A 39 -7.28 -40.30 -8.19
C ILE A 39 -8.78 -40.54 -7.95
N SER A 40 -9.13 -41.81 -7.78
CA SER A 40 -10.45 -42.28 -7.31
C SER A 40 -10.76 -41.66 -5.95
N ARG A 41 -11.82 -40.85 -5.88
CA ARG A 41 -12.27 -40.20 -4.64
C ARG A 41 -13.18 -41.15 -3.86
N ASN A 42 -12.66 -41.72 -2.78
CA ASN A 42 -13.51 -42.25 -1.71
C ASN A 42 -14.17 -41.06 -0.99
N LEU A 43 -15.45 -40.84 -1.29
CA LEU A 43 -16.34 -39.88 -0.63
C LEU A 43 -16.57 -40.33 0.82
N THR A 44 -15.81 -39.77 1.75
CA THR A 44 -16.19 -39.75 3.17
C THR A 44 -16.63 -38.35 3.54
N SER A 45 -17.74 -38.29 4.27
CA SER A 45 -18.60 -37.13 4.52
C SER A 45 -17.81 -35.92 5.03
N LEU A 46 -17.73 -34.87 4.21
CA LEU A 46 -17.31 -33.55 4.67
C LEU A 46 -18.42 -32.99 5.58
N GLN A 47 -18.17 -32.98 6.89
CA GLN A 47 -18.95 -32.16 7.81
C GLN A 47 -18.77 -30.70 7.44
N ALA A 48 -19.88 -30.02 7.13
CA ALA A 48 -19.91 -28.59 6.97
C ALA A 48 -19.43 -27.93 8.26
N CYS A 49 -18.24 -27.34 8.25
CA CYS A 49 -17.82 -26.44 9.31
C CYS A 49 -18.72 -25.20 9.21
N CYS A 50 -19.70 -25.10 10.10
CA CYS A 50 -20.51 -23.91 10.28
C CYS A 50 -19.58 -22.76 10.70
N VAL A 51 -19.22 -21.89 9.76
CA VAL A 51 -18.54 -20.63 10.07
C VAL A 51 -19.52 -19.79 10.90
N PRO A 52 -19.12 -19.25 12.06
CA PRO A 52 -20.01 -18.43 12.86
C PRO A 52 -20.51 -17.24 12.04
N ARG A 53 -21.83 -17.09 11.99
CA ARG A 53 -22.53 -15.99 11.32
C ARG A 53 -22.08 -14.67 11.95
N ALA A 54 -21.58 -13.75 11.12
CA ALA A 54 -21.19 -12.42 11.57
C ALA A 54 -22.36 -11.76 12.34
N VAL A 55 -22.13 -11.49 13.62
CA VAL A 55 -23.09 -10.80 14.48
C VAL A 55 -23.03 -9.33 14.12
N LEU A 56 -24.15 -8.80 13.59
CA LEU A 56 -24.32 -7.37 13.37
C LEU A 56 -24.24 -6.66 14.73
N SER A 57 -23.23 -5.82 14.90
CA SER A 57 -23.11 -4.95 16.07
C SER A 57 -24.34 -4.04 16.17
N SER A 58 -25.00 -4.03 17.32
CA SER A 58 -26.26 -3.31 17.58
C SER A 58 -26.14 -1.78 17.63
N SER A 59 -24.93 -1.22 17.54
CA SER A 59 -24.72 0.21 17.39
C SER A 59 -24.70 0.59 15.91
N GLY A 60 -25.59 1.50 15.49
CA GLY A 60 -25.54 2.10 14.16
C GLY A 60 -24.14 2.66 13.84
N PRO A 61 -23.78 2.80 12.55
CA PRO A 61 -22.45 3.26 12.17
C PRO A 61 -22.17 4.61 12.83
N LYS A 62 -21.21 4.64 13.75
CA LYS A 62 -20.73 5.89 14.34
C LYS A 62 -19.96 6.62 13.25
N THR A 63 -20.57 7.63 12.63
CA THR A 63 -19.88 8.53 11.70
C THR A 63 -18.84 9.29 12.51
N GLN A 64 -17.60 8.81 12.50
CA GLN A 64 -16.50 9.54 13.11
C GLN A 64 -16.20 10.78 12.25
N ASN A 65 -15.94 11.90 12.91
CA ASN A 65 -15.62 13.14 12.21
C ASN A 65 -14.29 12.94 11.45
N PHE A 66 -14.34 12.99 10.11
CA PHE A 66 -13.17 12.68 9.29
C PHE A 66 -12.18 13.85 9.34
N GLN A 67 -11.04 13.63 9.99
CA GLN A 67 -10.00 14.65 10.07
C GLN A 67 -9.20 14.69 8.76
N TYR A 68 -9.49 15.68 7.92
CA TYR A 68 -8.73 15.94 6.70
C TYR A 68 -7.32 16.45 7.03
N CYS A 69 -6.32 15.97 6.29
CA CYS A 69 -4.95 16.50 6.37
C CYS A 69 -4.77 17.84 5.64
N PHE A 70 -5.69 18.16 4.73
CA PHE A 70 -5.77 19.46 4.07
C PHE A 70 -6.89 20.29 4.68
N THR A 71 -6.57 21.51 5.09
CA THR A 71 -7.50 22.42 5.77
C THR A 71 -7.40 23.82 5.19
N LYS A 72 -8.49 24.59 5.27
CA LYS A 72 -8.52 26.00 4.86
C LYS A 72 -8.27 26.86 6.10
N SER A 73 -7.29 27.77 6.02
CA SER A 73 -7.01 28.76 7.05
C SER A 73 -8.09 29.86 7.10
N GLU A 74 -8.14 30.64 8.18
CA GLU A 74 -9.02 31.81 8.32
C GLU A 74 -8.75 32.84 7.20
N ASP A 75 -7.49 32.98 6.80
CA ASP A 75 -7.04 33.83 5.69
C ASP A 75 -7.45 33.30 4.30
N GLY A 76 -8.09 32.13 4.25
CA GLY A 76 -8.53 31.49 3.02
C GLY A 76 -7.48 30.65 2.29
N LEU A 77 -6.27 30.54 2.84
CA LEU A 77 -5.16 29.75 2.28
C LEU A 77 -5.31 28.25 2.55
N LEU A 78 -4.82 27.40 1.65
CA LEU A 78 -4.80 25.94 1.82
C LEU A 78 -3.56 25.50 2.62
N LEU A 79 -3.79 24.70 3.66
CA LEU A 79 -2.78 24.14 4.55
C LEU A 79 -2.73 22.61 4.41
N CYS A 80 -1.54 22.02 4.49
CA CYS A 80 -1.32 20.58 4.64
C CYS A 80 -0.50 20.34 5.91
N GLU A 81 -1.05 19.63 6.91
CA GLU A 81 -0.39 19.43 8.22
C GLU A 81 0.14 20.74 8.86
N GLY A 82 -0.58 21.85 8.68
CA GLY A 82 -0.22 23.17 9.18
C GLY A 82 0.78 23.96 8.31
N VAL A 83 1.25 23.40 7.20
CA VAL A 83 2.13 24.08 6.23
C VAL A 83 1.32 24.68 5.10
N LYS A 84 1.58 25.94 4.74
CA LYS A 84 0.93 26.59 3.59
C LYS A 84 1.34 25.90 2.30
N VAL A 85 0.37 25.50 1.48
CA VAL A 85 0.66 24.85 0.20
C VAL A 85 1.51 25.75 -0.70
N GLU A 86 1.33 27.08 -0.64
CA GLU A 86 2.18 28.04 -1.36
C GLU A 86 3.67 27.97 -0.99
N GLU A 87 4.00 27.68 0.27
CA GLU A 87 5.39 27.48 0.70
C GLU A 87 5.94 26.18 0.11
N ALA A 88 5.11 25.13 0.10
CA ALA A 88 5.44 23.86 -0.54
C ALA A 88 5.66 24.03 -2.06
N MET A 89 4.87 24.88 -2.72
CA MET A 89 5.05 25.21 -4.14
C MET A 89 6.40 25.89 -4.42
N LYS A 90 6.83 26.80 -3.54
CA LYS A 90 8.14 27.48 -3.68
C LYS A 90 9.31 26.51 -3.56
N VAL A 91 9.19 25.53 -2.67
CA VAL A 91 10.22 24.49 -2.46
C VAL A 91 10.25 23.47 -3.59
N ALA A 92 9.11 23.15 -4.20
CA ALA A 92 9.03 22.15 -5.26
C ALA A 92 9.75 22.57 -6.55
N GLU A 93 10.10 23.85 -6.71
CA GLU A 93 10.75 24.50 -7.87
C GLU A 93 10.00 24.41 -9.21
N GLN A 94 9.17 23.38 -9.39
CA GLN A 94 8.43 23.07 -10.62
C GLN A 94 6.99 22.69 -10.30
N SER A 95 6.07 23.21 -11.12
CA SER A 95 4.66 22.86 -11.12
C SER A 95 4.28 22.20 -12.45
N PRO A 96 3.42 21.17 -12.47
CA PRO A 96 2.66 20.62 -11.33
C PRO A 96 3.52 19.75 -10.39
N PHE A 97 3.05 19.51 -9.15
CA PHE A 97 3.64 18.53 -8.23
C PHE A 97 2.55 17.88 -7.36
N TYR A 98 2.85 16.71 -6.82
CA TYR A 98 2.03 16.01 -5.84
C TYR A 98 2.56 16.25 -4.43
N LEU A 99 1.63 16.50 -3.51
CA LEU A 99 1.91 16.73 -2.09
C LEU A 99 1.13 15.72 -1.25
N TYR A 100 1.84 14.91 -0.48
CA TYR A 100 1.22 13.90 0.40
C TYR A 100 1.50 14.21 1.88
N SER A 101 0.51 13.96 2.74
CA SER A 101 0.67 13.97 4.19
C SER A 101 1.11 12.60 4.70
N LYS A 102 2.35 12.51 5.19
CA LYS A 102 2.88 11.31 5.86
C LYS A 102 2.11 10.97 7.15
N PRO A 103 1.72 11.94 8.01
CA PRO A 103 0.86 11.67 9.16
C PRO A 103 -0.48 11.06 8.77
N GLN A 104 -1.09 11.49 7.66
CA GLN A 104 -2.36 10.93 7.18
C GLN A 104 -2.19 9.46 6.77
N ILE A 105 -1.16 9.14 5.99
CA ILE A 105 -0.86 7.74 5.61
C ILE A 105 -0.71 6.88 6.86
N THR A 106 0.00 7.39 7.87
CA THR A 106 0.20 6.70 9.15
C THR A 106 -1.11 6.49 9.90
N ARG A 107 -1.97 7.50 9.97
CA ARG A 107 -3.29 7.43 10.59
C ARG A 107 -4.17 6.38 9.91
N ASN A 108 -4.17 6.35 8.58
CA ASN A 108 -4.94 5.38 7.80
C ASN A 108 -4.51 3.94 8.12
N VAL A 109 -3.20 3.66 8.13
CA VAL A 109 -2.69 2.32 8.49
C VAL A 109 -3.03 1.95 9.93
N LYS A 110 -2.88 2.88 10.87
CA LYS A 110 -3.23 2.65 12.28
C LYS A 110 -4.72 2.32 12.46
N ALA A 111 -5.60 3.03 11.77
CA ALA A 111 -7.04 2.74 11.81
C ALA A 111 -7.37 1.31 11.35
N TYR A 112 -6.72 0.82 10.28
CA TYR A 112 -6.86 -0.57 9.86
C TYR A 112 -6.33 -1.54 10.92
N LYS A 113 -5.15 -1.25 11.48
CA LYS A 113 -4.55 -2.10 12.52
C LYS A 113 -5.43 -2.20 13.75
N GLU A 114 -6.05 -1.10 14.19
CA GLU A 114 -6.95 -1.04 15.34
C GLU A 114 -8.16 -1.95 15.16
N VAL A 115 -8.76 -1.94 13.97
CA VAL A 115 -9.93 -2.80 13.67
C VAL A 115 -9.55 -4.28 13.57
N LEU A 116 -8.33 -4.58 13.11
CA LEU A 116 -7.83 -5.94 12.96
C LEU A 116 -7.17 -6.51 14.24
N GLN A 117 -7.18 -5.77 15.35
CA GLN A 117 -6.60 -6.25 16.61
C GLN A 117 -7.26 -7.56 17.06
N GLY A 118 -6.43 -8.55 17.41
CA GLY A 118 -6.89 -9.87 17.84
C GLY A 118 -7.09 -10.88 16.70
N LEU A 119 -6.93 -10.47 15.44
CA LEU A 119 -6.92 -11.36 14.29
C LEU A 119 -5.49 -11.56 13.78
N ASP A 120 -5.15 -12.80 13.42
CA ASP A 120 -3.93 -13.08 12.66
C ASP A 120 -4.13 -12.58 11.22
N SER A 121 -3.62 -11.39 10.93
CA SER A 121 -3.91 -10.67 9.69
C SER A 121 -2.72 -9.84 9.22
N ILE A 122 -2.63 -9.68 7.90
CA ILE A 122 -1.62 -8.88 7.22
C ILE A 122 -2.34 -7.78 6.43
N ILE A 123 -1.93 -6.53 6.64
CA ILE A 123 -2.45 -5.39 5.86
C ILE A 123 -1.62 -5.28 4.59
N GLY A 124 -2.14 -5.78 3.46
CA GLY A 124 -1.49 -5.67 2.16
C GLY A 124 -1.83 -4.34 1.47
N PHE A 125 -0.81 -3.52 1.17
CA PHE A 125 -0.97 -2.31 0.38
C PHE A 125 -0.80 -2.61 -1.13
N PRO A 126 -1.79 -2.28 -2.00
CA PRO A 126 -1.64 -2.44 -3.43
C PRO A 126 -0.65 -1.42 -4.01
N ILE A 127 0.49 -1.89 -4.52
CA ILE A 127 1.56 -1.00 -5.04
C ILE A 127 1.06 -0.15 -6.21
N GLN A 128 0.15 -0.69 -7.03
CA GLN A 128 -0.43 0.04 -8.16
C GLN A 128 -1.16 1.33 -7.77
N ALA A 129 -1.60 1.45 -6.51
CA ALA A 129 -2.26 2.67 -6.05
C ALA A 129 -1.29 3.85 -5.97
N ASN A 130 -0.03 3.60 -5.57
CA ASN A 130 1.04 4.58 -5.54
C ASN A 130 2.40 3.86 -5.42
N ASP A 131 3.24 4.00 -6.46
CA ASP A 131 4.55 3.36 -6.58
C ASP A 131 5.71 4.24 -6.09
N ASN A 132 5.42 5.34 -5.38
CA ASN A 132 6.44 6.18 -4.77
C ASN A 132 7.21 5.42 -3.70
N LEU A 133 8.51 5.22 -3.95
CA LEU A 133 9.41 4.46 -3.08
C LEU A 133 9.39 4.96 -1.62
N MET A 134 9.34 6.27 -1.39
CA MET A 134 9.35 6.83 -0.03
C MET A 134 8.06 6.52 0.73
N ILE A 135 6.94 6.45 0.03
CA ILE A 135 5.65 6.04 0.62
C ILE A 135 5.68 4.55 0.92
N LEU A 136 6.17 3.74 -0.01
CA LEU A 136 6.32 2.29 0.13
C LEU A 136 7.22 1.92 1.32
N GLU A 137 8.40 2.54 1.45
CA GLU A 137 9.28 2.37 2.61
C GLU A 137 8.61 2.77 3.92
N HIS A 138 7.79 3.85 3.90
CA HIS A 138 7.07 4.27 5.10
C HIS A 138 6.00 3.26 5.51
N LEU A 139 5.26 2.71 4.54
CA LEU A 139 4.28 1.64 4.78
C LEU A 139 4.95 0.34 5.27
N GLN A 140 6.10 0.00 4.71
CA GLN A 140 6.93 -1.13 5.16
C GLN A 140 7.35 -0.96 6.63
N LYS A 141 7.82 0.24 7.02
CA LYS A 141 8.18 0.56 8.41
C LYS A 141 6.99 0.50 9.36
N LEU A 142 5.79 0.77 8.85
CA LEU A 142 4.55 0.58 9.59
C LEU A 142 4.12 -0.89 9.65
N GLY A 143 4.84 -1.84 9.05
CA GLY A 143 4.58 -3.27 9.10
C GLY A 143 3.48 -3.75 8.17
N CYS A 144 3.17 -2.98 7.11
CA CYS A 144 2.29 -3.44 6.04
C CYS A 144 3.00 -4.48 5.15
N GLY A 145 2.20 -5.38 4.56
CA GLY A 145 2.60 -6.19 3.41
C GLY A 145 2.36 -5.43 2.09
N ALA A 146 2.67 -6.08 0.98
CA ALA A 146 2.50 -5.51 -0.36
C ALA A 146 1.66 -6.45 -1.24
N VAL A 147 0.67 -5.90 -1.95
CA VAL A 147 -0.11 -6.63 -2.95
C VAL A 147 0.43 -6.25 -4.32
N LEU A 148 0.82 -7.28 -5.08
CA LEU A 148 1.57 -7.16 -6.32
C LEU A 148 0.78 -7.81 -7.46
N VAL A 149 0.83 -7.23 -8.65
CA VAL A 149 0.24 -7.83 -9.86
C VAL A 149 1.21 -7.90 -11.04
N SER A 150 2.45 -7.42 -10.87
CA SER A 150 3.50 -7.54 -11.89
C SER A 150 4.86 -7.82 -11.28
N GLY A 151 5.78 -8.36 -12.09
CA GLY A 151 7.16 -8.61 -11.66
C GLY A 151 7.93 -7.32 -11.34
N ASN A 152 7.65 -6.22 -12.03
CA ASN A 152 8.27 -4.93 -11.74
C ASN A 152 7.83 -4.38 -10.36
N GLU A 153 6.59 -4.63 -9.97
CA GLU A 153 6.10 -4.29 -8.62
C GLU A 153 6.77 -5.15 -7.56
N LEU A 154 7.01 -6.43 -7.83
CA LEU A 154 7.80 -7.29 -6.94
C LEU A 154 9.21 -6.73 -6.75
N ASP A 155 9.89 -6.38 -7.84
CA ASP A 155 11.22 -5.77 -7.76
C ASP A 155 11.18 -4.49 -6.91
N LEU A 156 10.20 -3.61 -7.15
CA LEU A 156 10.02 -2.38 -6.37
C LEU A 156 9.73 -2.65 -4.88
N ALA A 157 8.89 -3.65 -4.57
CA ALA A 157 8.58 -4.05 -3.20
C ALA A 157 9.82 -4.56 -2.45
N LEU A 158 10.64 -5.38 -3.13
CA LEU A 158 11.90 -5.86 -2.58
C LEU A 158 12.88 -4.70 -2.33
N HIS A 159 12.95 -3.73 -3.25
CA HIS A 159 13.78 -2.54 -3.06
C HIS A 159 13.30 -1.66 -1.91
N ALA A 160 11.99 -1.53 -1.70
CA ALA A 160 11.41 -0.83 -0.56
C ALA A 160 11.57 -1.58 0.78
N GLY A 161 12.10 -2.81 0.75
CA GLY A 161 12.39 -3.63 1.93
C GLY A 161 11.20 -4.43 2.45
N PHE A 162 10.16 -4.67 1.64
CA PHE A 162 9.05 -5.53 2.05
C PHE A 162 9.52 -6.97 2.23
N ASP A 163 9.02 -7.60 3.30
CA ASP A 163 9.29 -9.00 3.60
C ASP A 163 8.52 -9.90 2.62
N PRO A 164 9.19 -10.80 1.89
CA PRO A 164 8.53 -11.68 0.93
C PRO A 164 7.61 -12.73 1.54
N THR A 165 7.66 -12.92 2.86
CA THR A 165 6.70 -13.75 3.57
C THR A 165 5.35 -13.05 3.81
N ARG A 166 5.23 -11.76 3.42
CA ARG A 166 4.05 -10.90 3.66
C ARG A 166 3.40 -10.38 2.36
N TYR A 167 3.37 -11.22 1.31
CA TYR A 167 2.67 -10.97 0.04
C TYR A 167 1.33 -11.71 -0.05
#